data_AF-A0AAD2JK41-F1
#
_entry.id   AF-A0AAD2JK41-F1
#
_cell.length_a   1.000
_cell.length_b   1.000
_cell.length_c   1.000
_cell.angle_alpha   90.00
_cell.angle_beta   90.00
_cell.angle_gamma   90.00
#
_symmetry.space_group_name_H-M   'P 1'
#
loop_
_entity.id
_entity.type
_entity.pdbx_description
1 polymer ?
#
loop_
_entity_poly.entity_id
_entity_poly.type
_entity_poly.pdbx_seq_one_letter_code
_entity_poly.pdbx_strand_id
1 'polypeptide(L)'
;MRIRVKYGSSSSRNKKRKNNDGLAKFLLPLLSIITMIAIMSSFPGSTSSFYILTDGIIANKQLNPYIRNLTLDLQSCSNGWCVDTEFRTPRYAAAGPSVAPLLLPQTVHAVPRYTHQGFEKCFANKVVVVIGDSRLRYQFLNLAAFVKYSKFMKCQDYHGGQAEVERVDESCFLIDRESSISNTEESIDWTLWYQETTLELQEGSKQQSLCDCFRHNPFAVRNVYENRYIQRSTDFGTIHLVYLQTFANLVRIDQKFPPYDSYAPRESRCKVGECGVGNRTNAFEGTVEKTLWEVVPKLNATHAFVSMGWEDNWEKISDLACVIRDFQQFYPNIRVFLTINPPIRANLTRDFDDLKCKVDIYDRDTMSKNVPTNWYWDDTHALSILNEEYNHQMMEKVCPIV
;
A
#
# COMPACT_ATOMS: atom_id res chain seq x y z
N MET A 1 41.51 -22.28 25.87
CA MET A 1 40.23 -21.95 26.56
C MET A 1 39.14 -22.77 25.89
N ARG A 2 38.51 -23.69 26.64
CA ARG A 2 37.69 -24.80 26.11
C ARG A 2 36.24 -24.36 25.92
N ILE A 3 35.72 -24.60 24.72
CA ILE A 3 34.31 -24.47 24.35
C ILE A 3 33.55 -25.68 24.88
N ARG A 4 32.43 -25.46 25.59
CA ARG A 4 31.43 -26.48 25.92
C ARG A 4 30.09 -26.02 25.36
N VAL A 5 29.63 -26.71 24.32
CA VAL A 5 28.25 -26.65 23.83
C VAL A 5 27.53 -27.89 24.37
N LYS A 6 26.38 -27.68 25.02
CA LYS A 6 25.44 -28.71 25.46
C LYS A 6 24.05 -28.29 25.02
N TYR A 7 23.46 -29.04 24.09
CA TYR A 7 22.03 -29.33 23.94
C TYR A 7 22.01 -30.64 23.10
N GLY A 8 21.30 -31.70 23.43
CA GLY A 8 20.01 -31.82 24.09
C GLY A 8 19.15 -32.65 23.15
N SER A 9 19.14 -33.97 23.34
CA SER A 9 18.50 -34.97 22.50
C SER A 9 16.97 -34.96 22.57
N SER A 10 16.29 -35.08 21.43
CA SER A 10 14.98 -35.73 21.34
C SER A 10 14.79 -36.21 19.88
N SER A 11 14.85 -37.52 19.64
CA SER A 11 13.73 -38.48 19.63
C SER A 11 12.92 -38.42 18.33
N SER A 12 13.35 -39.29 17.41
CA SER A 12 12.67 -39.71 16.20
C SER A 12 11.32 -40.39 16.46
N ARG A 13 10.30 -40.07 15.66
CA ARG A 13 9.17 -40.97 15.37
C ARG A 13 8.83 -40.90 13.89
N ASN A 14 9.41 -41.84 13.15
CA ASN A 14 8.95 -42.25 11.82
C ASN A 14 7.66 -43.06 11.96
N LYS A 15 6.60 -42.68 11.24
CA LYS A 15 5.46 -43.59 10.98
C LYS A 15 5.20 -43.65 9.48
N LYS A 16 5.69 -44.74 8.89
CA LYS A 16 5.33 -45.24 7.55
C LYS A 16 3.83 -45.51 7.48
N ARG A 17 3.18 -45.14 6.37
CA ARG A 17 2.00 -45.85 5.86
C ARG A 17 2.11 -45.96 4.34
N LYS A 18 2.12 -47.21 3.86
CA LYS A 18 2.05 -47.61 2.45
C LYS A 18 0.60 -47.88 2.06
N ASN A 19 0.33 -47.60 0.78
CA ASN A 19 -0.72 -48.01 -0.16
C ASN A 19 -1.63 -49.19 0.20
N ASN A 20 -2.90 -49.14 -0.23
CA ASN A 20 -3.35 -49.87 -1.43
C ASN A 20 -4.82 -49.60 -1.79
N ASP A 21 -5.06 -49.73 -3.10
CA ASP A 21 -6.28 -49.56 -3.88
C ASP A 21 -7.46 -50.47 -3.51
N GLY A 22 -8.65 -50.09 -3.97
CA GLY A 22 -9.85 -50.94 -3.98
C GLY A 22 -11.02 -50.32 -4.74
N LEU A 23 -11.11 -50.62 -6.04
CA LEU A 23 -12.24 -50.36 -6.94
C LEU A 23 -13.59 -50.87 -6.38
N ALA A 24 -14.68 -50.13 -6.64
CA ALA A 24 -15.92 -50.72 -7.15
C ALA A 24 -16.78 -49.69 -7.91
N LYS A 25 -17.01 -50.00 -9.20
CA LYS A 25 -17.98 -49.40 -10.12
C LYS A 25 -19.41 -49.59 -9.58
N PHE A 26 -20.38 -48.75 -9.98
CA PHE A 26 -21.62 -49.18 -10.68
C PHE A 26 -22.54 -47.98 -11.02
N LEU A 27 -22.85 -47.85 -12.32
CA LEU A 27 -24.08 -47.38 -13.01
C LEU A 27 -24.68 -45.97 -12.78
N LEU A 28 -24.52 -45.13 -13.82
CA LEU A 28 -25.53 -44.25 -14.45
C LEU A 28 -26.69 -45.12 -15.05
N PRO A 29 -27.90 -44.61 -15.45
CA PRO A 29 -28.05 -43.33 -16.20
C PRO A 29 -29.43 -42.59 -16.18
N LEU A 30 -29.48 -41.48 -16.97
CA LEU A 30 -30.57 -40.94 -17.83
C LEU A 30 -31.43 -39.71 -17.43
N LEU A 31 -31.45 -38.75 -18.40
CA LEU A 31 -32.53 -37.86 -18.92
C LEU A 31 -32.92 -36.63 -18.07
N SER A 32 -33.17 -35.40 -18.59
CA SER A 32 -33.44 -34.80 -19.92
C SER A 32 -33.07 -33.30 -19.87
N ILE A 33 -32.40 -32.69 -20.86
CA ILE A 33 -32.92 -31.90 -22.01
C ILE A 33 -34.10 -30.96 -21.68
N ILE A 34 -33.91 -29.63 -21.83
CA ILE A 34 -34.67 -28.73 -22.74
C ILE A 34 -33.97 -27.36 -22.87
N THR A 35 -33.88 -26.95 -24.12
CA THR A 35 -33.32 -25.71 -24.71
C THR A 35 -34.32 -24.55 -24.65
N MET A 36 -33.85 -23.30 -24.53
CA MET A 36 -34.50 -22.17 -25.24
C MET A 36 -33.49 -21.08 -25.65
N ILE A 37 -33.67 -20.62 -26.88
CA ILE A 37 -32.84 -19.70 -27.68
C ILE A 37 -33.65 -18.41 -27.97
N ALA A 38 -32.92 -17.30 -28.24
CA ALA A 38 -33.27 -16.06 -28.97
C ALA A 38 -33.80 -14.85 -28.15
N ILE A 39 -33.04 -13.74 -28.00
CA ILE A 39 -32.64 -12.62 -28.90
C ILE A 39 -33.60 -11.42 -28.81
N MET A 40 -33.11 -10.29 -28.28
CA MET A 40 -33.39 -8.88 -28.66
C MET A 40 -32.18 -8.02 -28.22
N SER A 41 -31.21 -7.75 -29.08
CA SER A 41 -30.98 -6.48 -29.81
C SER A 41 -30.85 -5.19 -28.97
N SER A 42 -29.63 -4.61 -29.03
CA SER A 42 -29.26 -3.17 -29.09
C SER A 42 -29.48 -2.23 -27.89
N PHE A 43 -28.39 -1.90 -27.18
CA PHE A 43 -27.94 -0.54 -26.78
C PHE A 43 -26.45 -0.59 -26.35
N PRO A 44 -25.56 0.31 -26.82
CA PRO A 44 -24.18 0.40 -26.32
C PRO A 44 -24.12 1.37 -25.14
N GLY A 45 -23.78 0.87 -23.96
CA GLY A 45 -23.68 1.70 -22.76
C GLY A 45 -23.70 0.89 -21.48
N SER A 46 -22.91 -0.19 -21.40
CA SER A 46 -22.75 -0.96 -20.17
C SER A 46 -21.70 -0.28 -19.29
N THR A 47 -22.14 0.58 -18.38
CA THR A 47 -21.38 0.90 -17.17
C THR A 47 -21.36 -0.34 -16.29
N SER A 48 -20.29 -1.14 -16.42
CA SER A 48 -20.05 -2.30 -15.57
C SER A 48 -19.82 -1.83 -14.13
N SER A 49 -20.85 -1.96 -13.28
CA SER A 49 -20.74 -1.77 -11.84
C SER A 49 -20.46 -3.14 -11.21
N PHE A 50 -19.28 -3.28 -10.64
CA PHE A 50 -18.89 -4.47 -9.89
C PHE A 50 -19.42 -4.40 -8.46
N TYR A 51 -20.02 -5.50 -8.02
CA TYR A 51 -20.40 -5.79 -6.64
C TYR A 51 -19.22 -6.44 -5.88
N ILE A 52 -19.37 -6.46 -4.55
CA ILE A 52 -18.71 -7.28 -3.52
C ILE A 52 -17.68 -6.55 -2.63
N LEU A 53 -18.16 -6.17 -1.44
CA LEU A 53 -17.76 -6.79 -0.17
C LEU A 53 -19.01 -6.85 0.75
N THR A 54 -19.41 -8.07 1.09
CA THR A 54 -20.36 -8.48 2.15
C THR A 54 -19.75 -8.07 3.50
N ASP A 55 -20.34 -7.27 4.39
CA ASP A 55 -21.72 -7.17 4.83
C ASP A 55 -21.99 -5.69 5.15
N GLY A 56 -22.38 -4.93 4.14
CA GLY A 56 -23.00 -3.63 4.37
C GLY A 56 -22.63 -2.54 3.40
N ILE A 57 -22.75 -2.78 2.10
CA ILE A 57 -22.77 -1.69 1.12
C ILE A 57 -24.10 -1.73 0.39
N ILE A 58 -24.96 -0.74 0.63
CA ILE A 58 -26.35 -0.74 0.11
C ILE A 58 -26.44 -0.10 -1.27
N ALA A 59 -25.61 0.91 -1.57
CA ALA A 59 -25.69 1.66 -2.82
C ALA A 59 -24.41 2.46 -3.14
N ASN A 60 -24.14 2.64 -4.44
CA ASN A 60 -23.11 3.55 -4.93
C ASN A 60 -23.77 4.67 -5.74
N LYS A 61 -23.64 5.91 -5.29
CA LYS A 61 -24.10 7.08 -6.04
C LYS A 61 -22.89 7.90 -6.46
N GLN A 62 -22.66 7.97 -7.77
CA GLN A 62 -21.65 8.84 -8.33
C GLN A 62 -22.08 10.30 -8.13
N LEU A 63 -21.32 11.06 -7.32
CA LEU A 63 -21.62 12.48 -7.09
C LEU A 63 -21.20 13.32 -8.30
N ASN A 64 -20.04 12.98 -8.87
CA ASN A 64 -19.48 13.55 -10.09
C ASN A 64 -18.46 12.54 -10.68
N PRO A 65 -17.84 12.76 -11.86
CA PRO A 65 -16.91 11.78 -12.43
C PRO A 65 -15.70 11.44 -11.54
N TYR A 66 -15.38 12.29 -10.58
CA TYR A 66 -14.18 12.24 -9.73
C TYR A 66 -14.42 11.66 -8.33
N ILE A 67 -15.66 11.68 -7.84
CA ILE A 67 -16.03 11.27 -6.48
C ILE A 67 -17.28 10.39 -6.53
N ARG A 68 -17.23 9.25 -5.84
CA ARG A 68 -18.35 8.35 -5.61
C ARG A 68 -18.68 8.26 -4.13
N ASN A 69 -19.96 8.13 -3.78
CA ASN A 69 -20.35 7.83 -2.41
C ASN A 69 -20.48 6.32 -2.21
N LEU A 70 -19.65 5.79 -1.33
CA LEU A 70 -19.81 4.45 -0.80
C LEU A 70 -20.81 4.50 0.35
N THR A 71 -21.97 3.88 0.18
CA THR A 71 -22.95 3.76 1.26
C THR A 71 -22.60 2.57 2.12
N LEU A 72 -22.49 2.75 3.44
CA LEU A 72 -22.30 1.66 4.40
C LEU A 72 -23.60 1.35 5.15
N ASP A 73 -23.95 0.08 5.24
CA ASP A 73 -24.91 -0.51 6.17
C ASP A 73 -24.18 -0.91 7.45
N LEU A 74 -24.46 -0.18 8.52
CA LEU A 74 -23.85 -0.44 9.80
C LEU A 74 -24.44 -1.66 10.52
N GLN A 75 -25.59 -2.19 10.06
CA GLN A 75 -26.27 -3.31 10.72
C GLN A 75 -25.62 -4.66 10.41
N SER A 76 -25.00 -4.76 9.25
CA SER A 76 -24.37 -5.98 8.76
C SER A 76 -22.85 -6.00 9.04
N CYS A 77 -22.26 -4.87 9.41
CA CYS A 77 -20.87 -4.80 9.84
C CYS A 77 -20.60 -5.45 11.21
N SER A 78 -19.48 -6.16 11.33
CA SER A 78 -18.96 -6.60 12.63
C SER A 78 -18.46 -5.41 13.48
N ASN A 79 -18.70 -5.49 14.80
CA ASN A 79 -18.25 -4.49 15.78
C ASN A 79 -16.72 -4.32 15.74
N GLY A 80 -16.26 -3.07 15.68
CA GLY A 80 -14.84 -2.70 15.75
C GLY A 80 -14.12 -2.54 14.43
N TRP A 81 -14.69 -3.03 13.32
CA TRP A 81 -14.13 -2.89 11.98
C TRP A 81 -14.67 -1.65 11.25
N CYS A 82 -15.96 -1.61 10.93
CA CYS A 82 -16.51 -0.49 10.14
C CYS A 82 -16.98 0.68 11.01
N VAL A 83 -17.12 0.45 12.32
CA VAL A 83 -17.43 1.45 13.33
C VAL A 83 -16.47 1.32 14.50
N ASP A 84 -16.11 2.44 15.10
CA ASP A 84 -15.35 2.46 16.34
C ASP A 84 -16.12 1.78 17.48
N THR A 85 -15.37 1.08 18.34
CA THR A 85 -15.92 0.28 19.45
C THR A 85 -16.49 1.13 20.56
N GLU A 86 -16.00 2.36 20.75
CA GLU A 86 -16.39 3.24 21.86
C GLU A 86 -17.64 4.06 21.51
N PHE A 87 -17.71 4.60 20.29
CA PHE A 87 -18.77 5.53 19.89
C PHE A 87 -19.68 5.04 18.74
N ARG A 88 -19.43 3.85 18.18
CA ARG A 88 -20.07 3.34 16.96
C ARG A 88 -19.95 4.30 15.76
N THR A 89 -18.95 5.18 15.75
CA THR A 89 -18.67 6.10 14.63
C THR A 89 -18.08 5.34 13.45
N PRO A 90 -18.57 5.50 12.21
CA PRO A 90 -18.02 4.78 11.06
C PRO A 90 -16.54 5.13 10.83
N ARG A 91 -15.65 4.13 10.85
CA ARG A 91 -14.20 4.31 10.62
C ARG A 91 -13.87 4.63 9.18
N TYR A 92 -14.76 4.26 8.27
CA TYR A 92 -14.67 4.56 6.85
C TYR A 92 -15.30 5.89 6.48
N ALA A 93 -16.02 6.57 7.38
CA ALA A 93 -16.44 7.94 7.15
C ALA A 93 -15.30 8.87 7.57
N ALA A 94 -14.98 9.86 6.73
CA ALA A 94 -14.20 11.02 7.16
C ALA A 94 -14.84 11.57 8.44
N ALA A 95 -14.22 11.33 9.59
CA ALA A 95 -14.52 12.04 10.82
C ALA A 95 -13.99 13.46 10.64
N GLY A 96 -14.79 14.30 9.96
CA GLY A 96 -14.62 15.74 10.07
C GLY A 96 -14.74 16.12 11.55
N PRO A 97 -14.00 17.14 12.02
CA PRO A 97 -14.18 17.61 13.39
C PRO A 97 -15.62 18.09 13.51
N SER A 98 -16.34 17.62 14.54
CA SER A 98 -17.69 18.05 14.96
C SER A 98 -18.96 17.35 14.40
N VAL A 99 -19.03 16.01 14.42
CA VAL A 99 -20.34 15.34 14.43
C VAL A 99 -20.51 14.55 15.73
N ALA A 100 -21.31 15.09 16.64
CA ALA A 100 -21.70 14.41 17.88
C ALA A 100 -22.45 13.10 17.56
N PRO A 101 -22.25 12.02 18.34
CA PRO A 101 -22.89 10.74 18.09
C PRO A 101 -24.38 10.83 18.44
N LEU A 102 -25.22 11.14 17.45
CA LEU A 102 -26.67 11.02 17.56
C LEU A 102 -27.08 9.61 17.17
N LEU A 103 -27.56 8.86 18.16
CA LEU A 103 -28.23 7.57 18.06
C LEU A 103 -29.44 7.67 17.10
N LEU A 104 -29.23 7.40 15.81
CA LEU A 104 -30.32 7.18 14.87
C LEU A 104 -30.33 5.72 14.39
N PRO A 105 -31.48 5.02 14.38
CA PRO A 105 -31.51 3.56 14.16
C PRO A 105 -31.28 3.09 12.70
N GLN A 106 -31.04 3.99 11.75
CA GLN A 106 -30.83 3.65 10.33
C GLN A 106 -29.93 4.69 9.65
N THR A 107 -28.66 4.76 10.02
CA THR A 107 -27.72 5.70 9.38
C THR A 107 -26.93 4.98 8.29
N VAL A 108 -27.50 5.00 7.08
CA VAL A 108 -26.74 4.87 5.84
C VAL A 108 -25.73 6.02 5.82
N HIS A 109 -24.45 5.70 6.02
CA HIS A 109 -23.37 6.69 5.90
C HIS A 109 -22.80 6.66 4.49
N ALA A 110 -22.85 7.80 3.81
CA ALA A 110 -22.18 7.98 2.53
C ALA A 110 -20.75 8.46 2.77
N VAL A 111 -19.78 7.65 2.38
CA VAL A 111 -18.37 7.98 2.41
C VAL A 111 -17.93 8.44 1.02
N PRO A 112 -17.48 9.69 0.84
CA PRO A 112 -16.94 10.11 -0.43
C PRO A 112 -15.60 9.41 -0.68
N ARG A 113 -15.46 8.79 -1.86
CA ARG A 113 -14.24 8.14 -2.33
C ARG A 113 -13.85 8.69 -3.69
N TYR A 114 -12.57 8.96 -3.87
CA TYR A 114 -12.05 9.35 -5.18
C TYR A 114 -12.19 8.19 -6.17
N THR A 115 -12.69 8.48 -7.36
CA THR A 115 -12.64 7.53 -8.49
C THR A 115 -11.23 7.54 -9.07
N HIS A 116 -10.92 6.62 -9.99
CA HIS A 116 -9.64 6.64 -10.70
C HIS A 116 -9.38 7.97 -11.42
N GLN A 117 -10.38 8.53 -12.12
CA GLN A 117 -10.29 9.88 -12.70
C GLN A 117 -10.08 10.97 -11.63
N GLY A 118 -10.65 10.78 -10.43
CA GLY A 118 -10.41 11.65 -9.29
C GLY A 118 -8.93 11.65 -8.87
N PHE A 119 -8.32 10.47 -8.75
CA PHE A 119 -6.87 10.35 -8.50
C PHE A 119 -6.05 11.00 -9.62
N GLU A 120 -6.35 10.70 -10.88
CA GLU A 120 -5.58 11.24 -12.00
C GLU A 120 -5.64 12.76 -12.05
N LYS A 121 -6.84 13.34 -11.91
CA LYS A 121 -7.03 14.79 -11.88
C LYS A 121 -6.35 15.45 -10.68
N CYS A 122 -6.45 14.84 -9.51
CA CYS A 122 -5.90 15.42 -8.29
C CYS A 122 -4.37 15.35 -8.23
N PHE A 123 -3.75 14.33 -8.83
CA PHE A 123 -2.29 14.21 -8.93
C PHE A 123 -1.68 14.83 -10.20
N ALA A 124 -2.51 15.28 -11.14
CA ALA A 124 -2.02 15.90 -12.36
C ALA A 124 -1.08 17.06 -12.08
N ASN A 125 0.08 17.05 -12.74
CA ASN A 125 1.14 18.04 -12.64
C ASN A 125 1.71 18.19 -11.22
N LYS A 126 1.56 17.16 -10.38
CA LYS A 126 2.13 17.09 -9.04
C LYS A 126 3.24 16.06 -8.97
N VAL A 127 4.25 16.39 -8.17
CA VAL A 127 5.24 15.44 -7.67
C VAL A 127 4.90 15.14 -6.22
N VAL A 128 4.51 13.89 -5.96
CA VAL A 128 4.16 13.38 -4.63
C VAL A 128 5.29 12.46 -4.17
N VAL A 129 5.97 12.85 -3.09
CA VAL A 129 7.11 12.11 -2.53
C VAL A 129 6.66 11.36 -1.28
N VAL A 130 6.94 10.08 -1.18
CA VAL A 130 6.73 9.24 0.00
C VAL A 130 8.10 8.83 0.53
N ILE A 131 8.47 9.28 1.72
CA ILE A 131 9.69 8.91 2.41
C ILE A 131 9.31 7.96 3.55
N GLY A 132 9.74 6.69 3.48
CA GLY A 132 9.24 5.71 4.42
C GLY A 132 9.94 4.36 4.38
N ASP A 133 9.54 3.46 5.27
CA ASP A 133 10.00 2.08 5.27
C ASP A 133 9.10 1.16 4.42
N SER A 134 9.27 -0.16 4.58
CA SER A 134 8.51 -1.18 3.86
C SER A 134 6.99 -1.07 4.05
N ARG A 135 6.48 -0.51 5.15
CA ARG A 135 5.03 -0.29 5.34
C ARG A 135 4.49 0.75 4.37
N LEU A 136 5.29 1.77 4.04
CA LEU A 136 4.93 2.78 3.05
C LEU A 136 5.27 2.34 1.62
N ARG A 137 6.28 1.48 1.45
CA ARG A 137 6.58 0.84 0.15
C ARG A 137 5.35 0.13 -0.41
N TYR A 138 4.67 -0.68 0.38
CA TYR A 138 3.50 -1.42 -0.11
C TYR A 138 2.29 -0.53 -0.36
N GLN A 139 2.08 0.52 0.44
CA GLN A 139 1.09 1.55 0.12
C GLN A 139 1.39 2.20 -1.24
N PHE A 140 2.66 2.59 -1.46
CA PHE A 140 3.11 3.20 -2.72
C PHE A 140 2.89 2.27 -3.92
N LEU A 141 3.26 0.99 -3.79
CA LEU A 141 3.08 0.00 -4.86
C LEU A 141 1.59 -0.24 -5.15
N ASN A 142 0.74 -0.27 -4.13
CA ASN A 142 -0.71 -0.35 -4.28
C ASN A 142 -1.27 0.88 -5.02
N LEU A 143 -0.80 2.08 -4.69
CA LEU A 143 -1.19 3.32 -5.36
C LEU A 143 -0.74 3.33 -6.83
N ALA A 144 0.51 2.96 -7.10
CA ALA A 144 1.07 2.89 -8.44
C ALA A 144 0.33 1.87 -9.33
N ALA A 145 -0.09 0.75 -8.75
CA ALA A 145 -0.93 -0.23 -9.43
C ALA A 145 -2.34 0.32 -9.69
N PHE A 146 -2.96 0.99 -8.71
CA PHE A 146 -4.28 1.59 -8.87
C PHE A 146 -4.32 2.62 -10.01
N VAL A 147 -3.35 3.53 -10.08
CA VAL A 147 -3.31 4.53 -11.16
C VAL A 147 -3.08 3.89 -12.53
N LYS A 148 -2.36 2.75 -12.59
CA LYS A 148 -2.19 1.96 -13.82
C LYS A 148 -3.48 1.25 -14.23
N TYR A 149 -4.03 0.42 -13.35
CA TYR A 149 -5.10 -0.53 -13.65
C TYR A 149 -6.50 0.02 -13.48
N SER A 150 -6.65 1.23 -12.94
CA SER A 150 -7.94 1.85 -12.63
C SER A 150 -8.79 1.09 -11.61
N LYS A 151 -8.20 0.11 -10.92
CA LYS A 151 -8.82 -0.68 -9.84
C LYS A 151 -7.79 -0.96 -8.75
N PHE A 152 -8.25 -1.01 -7.50
CA PHE A 152 -7.42 -1.49 -6.41
C PHE A 152 -7.32 -3.01 -6.50
N MET A 153 -6.17 -3.54 -6.10
CA MET A 153 -5.94 -4.99 -6.11
C MET A 153 -6.83 -5.66 -5.08
N LYS A 154 -7.39 -6.82 -5.41
CA LYS A 154 -8.10 -7.68 -4.46
C LYS A 154 -7.18 -8.82 -4.03
N CYS A 155 -6.58 -8.70 -2.85
CA CYS A 155 -5.70 -9.73 -2.30
C CYS A 155 -6.42 -10.64 -1.30
N GLN A 156 -5.69 -11.54 -0.64
CA GLN A 156 -6.26 -12.58 0.21
C GLN A 156 -7.08 -12.08 1.41
N ASP A 157 -6.92 -10.80 1.75
CA ASP A 157 -7.70 -10.11 2.78
C ASP A 157 -9.18 -9.94 2.42
N TYR A 158 -9.56 -10.14 1.16
CA TYR A 158 -10.95 -10.18 0.69
C TYR A 158 -11.66 -11.52 0.99
N HIS A 159 -10.94 -12.58 1.38
CA HIS A 159 -11.49 -13.95 1.50
C HIS A 159 -12.11 -14.32 2.86
N GLY A 160 -12.62 -13.34 3.62
CA GLY A 160 -13.18 -13.54 4.95
C GLY A 160 -14.52 -14.29 5.02
N GLY A 161 -15.15 -14.65 3.89
CA GLY A 161 -16.46 -15.30 3.83
C GLY A 161 -16.48 -16.51 2.90
N GLN A 162 -17.16 -17.58 3.31
CA GLN A 162 -17.25 -18.89 2.60
C GLN A 162 -17.98 -18.85 1.24
N ALA A 163 -18.33 -17.68 0.71
CA ALA A 163 -19.07 -17.55 -0.54
C ALA A 163 -18.18 -16.94 -1.63
N GLU A 164 -17.79 -17.80 -2.56
CA GLU A 164 -17.04 -17.50 -3.79
C GLU A 164 -15.59 -17.04 -3.61
N VAL A 165 -14.69 -17.91 -4.06
CA VAL A 165 -13.29 -17.60 -4.34
C VAL A 165 -13.26 -16.60 -5.50
N GLU A 166 -13.53 -15.32 -5.24
CA GLU A 166 -13.12 -14.24 -6.15
C GLU A 166 -11.61 -14.38 -6.35
N ARG A 167 -11.14 -14.56 -7.59
CA ARG A 167 -9.72 -14.83 -7.83
C ARG A 167 -8.88 -13.68 -7.25
N VAL A 168 -7.98 -14.00 -6.30
CA VAL A 168 -6.89 -13.12 -5.88
C VAL A 168 -6.25 -12.51 -7.14
N ASP A 169 -6.14 -11.19 -7.18
CA ASP A 169 -5.55 -10.52 -8.34
C ASP A 169 -4.10 -10.97 -8.51
N GLU A 170 -3.72 -11.31 -9.75
CA GLU A 170 -2.36 -11.77 -10.06
C GLU A 170 -1.29 -10.77 -9.61
N SER A 171 -1.60 -9.46 -9.62
CA SER A 171 -0.72 -8.38 -9.21
C SER A 171 -0.51 -8.26 -7.69
N CYS A 172 -1.15 -9.09 -6.86
CA CYS A 172 -1.00 -9.04 -5.40
C CYS A 172 0.43 -9.25 -4.92
N PHE A 173 1.30 -9.87 -5.73
CA PHE A 173 2.74 -9.98 -5.47
C PHE A 173 3.46 -8.63 -5.28
N LEU A 174 2.87 -7.53 -5.77
CA LEU A 174 3.37 -6.17 -5.57
C LEU A 174 3.38 -5.78 -4.08
N ILE A 175 2.43 -6.28 -3.29
CA ILE A 175 2.27 -5.91 -1.87
C ILE A 175 2.34 -7.08 -0.90
N ASP A 176 2.08 -8.29 -1.39
CA ASP A 176 2.32 -9.54 -0.70
C ASP A 176 3.44 -10.29 -1.40
N ARG A 177 4.65 -10.08 -0.91
CA ARG A 177 5.84 -10.73 -1.44
C ARG A 177 5.83 -12.25 -1.26
N GLU A 178 5.17 -12.78 -0.23
CA GLU A 178 5.16 -14.22 0.02
C GLU A 178 4.31 -14.96 -1.03
N SER A 179 3.31 -14.31 -1.61
CA SER A 179 2.55 -14.85 -2.74
C SER A 179 3.38 -15.06 -4.02
N SER A 180 4.56 -14.45 -4.14
CA SER A 180 5.41 -14.53 -5.34
C SER A 180 6.31 -15.76 -5.40
N ILE A 181 6.50 -16.50 -4.30
CA ILE A 181 7.48 -17.60 -4.24
C ILE A 181 6.81 -18.89 -3.81
N SER A 182 6.80 -19.85 -4.74
CA SER A 182 6.42 -21.24 -4.47
C SER A 182 7.21 -21.80 -3.29
N ASN A 183 6.54 -22.09 -2.17
CA ASN A 183 6.77 -23.10 -1.09
C ASN A 183 8.12 -23.84 -0.92
N THR A 184 9.25 -23.34 -1.41
CA THR A 184 10.57 -23.93 -1.25
C THR A 184 11.42 -22.96 -0.45
N GLU A 185 11.85 -23.41 0.73
CA GLU A 185 12.50 -22.69 1.84
C GLU A 185 13.82 -21.94 1.54
N GLU A 186 14.07 -21.47 0.33
CA GLU A 186 15.27 -20.71 0.01
C GLU A 186 14.98 -19.21 -0.07
N SER A 187 15.84 -18.43 0.58
CA SER A 187 15.77 -16.98 0.75
C SER A 187 15.21 -16.28 -0.49
N ILE A 188 14.18 -15.46 -0.27
CA ILE A 188 13.57 -14.67 -1.34
C ILE A 188 14.61 -13.88 -2.13
N ASP A 189 14.56 -14.05 -3.44
CA ASP A 189 15.32 -13.28 -4.41
C ASP A 189 14.75 -11.86 -4.55
N TRP A 190 15.31 -10.92 -3.79
CA TRP A 190 14.96 -9.50 -3.89
C TRP A 190 15.24 -8.91 -5.26
N THR A 191 16.27 -9.40 -5.95
CA THR A 191 16.61 -8.91 -7.29
C THR A 191 15.48 -9.25 -8.25
N LEU A 192 15.01 -10.50 -8.26
CA LEU A 192 13.87 -10.91 -9.06
C LEU A 192 12.62 -10.10 -8.70
N TRP A 193 12.27 -9.98 -7.42
CA TRP A 193 11.10 -9.22 -7.00
C TRP A 193 11.17 -7.75 -7.44
N TYR A 194 12.32 -7.08 -7.32
CA TYR A 194 12.46 -5.70 -7.81
C TYR A 194 12.27 -5.61 -9.32
N GLN A 195 12.79 -6.57 -10.09
CA GLN A 195 12.65 -6.61 -11.54
C GLN A 195 11.18 -6.80 -11.94
N GLU A 196 10.51 -7.80 -11.38
CA GLU A 196 9.12 -8.13 -11.68
C GLU A 196 8.18 -6.99 -11.28
N THR A 197 8.29 -6.46 -10.07
CA THR A 197 7.44 -5.34 -9.63
C THR A 197 7.70 -4.05 -10.41
N THR A 198 8.93 -3.83 -10.88
CA THR A 198 9.23 -2.66 -11.73
C THR A 198 8.59 -2.83 -13.10
N LEU A 199 8.72 -4.01 -13.70
CA LEU A 199 8.12 -4.34 -15.00
C LEU A 199 6.58 -4.29 -14.95
N GLU A 200 6.00 -4.86 -13.89
CA GLU A 200 4.55 -4.87 -13.65
C GLU A 200 3.95 -3.47 -13.51
N LEU A 201 4.74 -2.48 -13.11
CA LEU A 201 4.30 -1.09 -13.02
C LEU A 201 4.58 -0.28 -14.30
N GLN A 202 5.12 -0.89 -15.36
CA GLN A 202 5.24 -0.25 -16.67
C GLN A 202 3.98 -0.46 -17.53
N GLU A 203 3.62 0.55 -18.32
CA GLU A 203 2.50 0.52 -19.27
C GLU A 203 2.87 1.32 -20.53
N GLY A 204 3.70 0.73 -21.39
CA GLY A 204 4.12 1.35 -22.66
C GLY A 204 4.57 2.80 -22.50
N SER A 205 3.92 3.72 -23.22
CA SER A 205 4.18 5.17 -23.12
C SER A 205 3.32 5.90 -22.07
N LYS A 206 2.35 5.21 -21.44
CA LYS A 206 1.42 5.82 -20.47
C LYS A 206 2.00 5.88 -19.07
N GLN A 207 2.66 4.80 -18.63
CA GLN A 207 3.30 4.75 -17.33
C GLN A 207 4.70 4.15 -17.42
N GLN A 208 5.66 4.85 -16.84
CA GLN A 208 7.04 4.41 -16.72
C GLN A 208 7.37 4.20 -15.23
N SER A 209 8.19 3.19 -14.96
CA SER A 209 8.61 2.83 -13.61
C SER A 209 10.13 2.71 -13.58
N LEU A 210 10.74 3.52 -12.73
CA LEU A 210 12.16 3.56 -12.46
C LEU A 210 12.41 3.12 -11.02
N CYS A 211 13.42 2.30 -10.80
CA CYS A 211 13.79 1.79 -9.50
C CYS A 211 15.32 1.71 -9.43
N ASP A 212 15.92 2.33 -8.42
CA ASP A 212 17.34 2.14 -8.12
C ASP A 212 17.53 0.97 -7.16
N CYS A 213 16.59 0.02 -7.12
CA CYS A 213 16.53 -0.91 -6.00
C CYS A 213 17.66 -1.96 -6.06
N PHE A 214 18.17 -2.30 -4.88
CA PHE A 214 19.19 -3.31 -4.64
C PHE A 214 19.18 -3.70 -3.17
N ARG A 215 19.29 -5.00 -2.90
CA ARG A 215 19.43 -5.52 -1.55
C ARG A 215 20.48 -6.62 -1.52
N HIS A 216 21.55 -6.40 -0.76
CA HIS A 216 22.58 -7.40 -0.56
C HIS A 216 22.06 -8.60 0.26
N ASN A 217 22.59 -9.79 0.00
CA ASN A 217 22.42 -10.99 0.80
C ASN A 217 23.80 -11.41 1.36
N PRO A 218 24.02 -11.42 2.69
CA PRO A 218 23.06 -11.13 3.76
C PRO A 218 22.59 -9.68 3.81
N PHE A 219 21.38 -9.47 4.34
CA PHE A 219 20.80 -8.13 4.45
C PHE A 219 21.65 -7.22 5.34
N ALA A 220 22.03 -6.08 4.79
CA ALA A 220 22.71 -5.03 5.53
C ALA A 220 22.04 -3.69 5.20
N VAL A 221 21.44 -3.05 6.20
CA VAL A 221 20.71 -1.77 6.07
C VAL A 221 21.53 -0.71 5.32
N ARG A 222 22.83 -0.63 5.58
CA ARG A 222 23.71 0.34 4.94
C ARG A 222 23.93 0.09 3.44
N ASN A 223 23.63 -1.11 2.93
CA ASN A 223 23.94 -1.53 1.57
C ASN A 223 22.66 -1.78 0.74
N VAL A 224 21.61 -1.03 1.04
CA VAL A 224 20.28 -1.21 0.43
C VAL A 224 19.83 0.08 -0.24
N TYR A 225 19.20 -0.07 -1.40
CA TYR A 225 18.53 0.97 -2.16
C TYR A 225 17.15 0.42 -2.51
N GLU A 226 16.09 1.18 -2.32
CA GLU A 226 14.74 0.74 -2.71
C GLU A 226 13.91 1.91 -3.23
N ASN A 227 14.55 2.93 -3.82
CA ASN A 227 13.84 4.12 -4.28
C ASN A 227 13.13 3.82 -5.60
N ARG A 228 11.96 4.42 -5.77
CA ARG A 228 11.13 4.26 -6.97
C ARG A 228 10.64 5.60 -7.47
N TYR A 229 10.51 5.72 -8.79
CA TYR A 229 9.94 6.88 -9.46
C TYR A 229 8.99 6.40 -10.54
N ILE A 230 7.71 6.70 -10.38
CA ILE A 230 6.66 6.47 -11.37
C ILE A 230 6.35 7.80 -12.06
N GLN A 231 6.36 7.79 -13.39
CA GLN A 231 5.82 8.87 -14.20
C GLN A 231 4.65 8.33 -15.01
N ARG A 232 3.47 8.94 -14.88
CA ARG A 232 2.27 8.56 -15.64
C ARG A 232 1.69 9.76 -16.37
N SER A 233 1.47 9.61 -17.68
CA SER A 233 0.75 10.58 -18.49
C SER A 233 -0.75 10.29 -18.44
N THR A 234 -1.56 11.30 -18.12
CA THR A 234 -3.03 11.22 -18.07
C THR A 234 -3.65 12.35 -18.88
N ASP A 235 -4.97 12.31 -19.06
CA ASP A 235 -5.70 13.37 -19.75
C ASP A 235 -5.67 14.71 -19.00
N PHE A 236 -5.33 14.72 -17.71
CA PHE A 236 -5.26 15.91 -16.87
C PHE A 236 -3.85 16.51 -16.74
N GLY A 237 -2.82 15.73 -17.09
CA GLY A 237 -1.42 16.10 -16.91
C GLY A 237 -0.55 14.92 -16.47
N THR A 238 0.71 15.22 -16.16
CA THR A 238 1.68 14.19 -15.75
C THR A 238 1.67 14.00 -14.24
N ILE A 239 1.53 12.77 -13.80
CA ILE A 239 1.63 12.36 -12.39
C ILE A 239 3.04 11.87 -12.13
N HIS A 240 3.65 12.36 -11.05
CA HIS A 240 4.95 11.88 -10.58
C HIS A 240 4.80 11.35 -9.15
N LEU A 241 5.00 10.04 -8.96
CA LEU A 241 5.04 9.42 -7.64
C LEU A 241 6.47 8.98 -7.35
N VAL A 242 7.04 9.45 -6.26
CA VAL A 242 8.40 9.13 -5.85
C VAL A 242 8.37 8.45 -4.49
N TYR A 243 8.99 7.28 -4.38
CA TYR A 243 9.23 6.62 -3.11
C TYR A 243 10.72 6.68 -2.79
N LEU A 244 11.05 7.20 -1.61
CA LEU A 244 12.40 7.19 -1.06
C LEU A 244 12.41 6.30 0.17
N GLN A 245 13.17 5.21 0.09
CA GLN A 245 13.27 4.26 1.19
C GLN A 245 14.08 4.88 2.33
N THR A 246 13.55 4.78 3.55
CA THR A 246 14.33 4.99 4.77
C THR A 246 14.43 3.72 5.59
N PHE A 247 15.63 3.42 6.07
CA PHE A 247 15.86 2.38 7.07
C PHE A 247 16.52 3.01 8.28
N ALA A 248 15.82 3.06 9.41
CA ALA A 248 16.33 3.66 10.66
C ALA A 248 16.90 5.08 10.43
N ASN A 249 16.11 5.97 9.82
CA ASN A 249 16.51 7.34 9.51
C ASN A 249 17.71 7.46 8.55
N LEU A 250 17.94 6.48 7.68
CA LEU A 250 18.95 6.55 6.61
C LEU A 250 18.28 6.45 5.24
N VAL A 251 18.52 7.44 4.38
CA VAL A 251 18.11 7.45 2.97
C VAL A 251 19.37 7.51 2.10
N ARG A 252 19.39 6.70 1.05
CA ARG A 252 20.49 6.62 0.07
C ARG A 252 19.91 6.71 -1.32
N ILE A 253 20.52 7.51 -2.19
CA ILE A 253 20.07 7.69 -3.58
C ILE A 253 21.26 7.51 -4.52
N ASP A 254 21.10 6.63 -5.50
CA ASP A 254 22.09 6.44 -6.56
C ASP A 254 22.24 7.68 -7.44
N GLN A 255 23.45 7.95 -7.91
CA GLN A 255 23.72 9.11 -8.77
C GLN A 255 22.91 9.12 -10.07
N LYS A 256 22.49 7.96 -10.57
CA LYS A 256 21.70 7.82 -11.80
C LYS A 256 20.19 7.77 -11.55
N PHE A 257 19.76 8.17 -10.35
CA PHE A 257 18.37 8.28 -9.95
C PHE A 257 17.98 9.76 -9.74
N PRO A 258 16.74 10.17 -10.08
CA PRO A 258 16.27 11.54 -9.82
C PRO A 258 16.34 11.92 -8.33
N PRO A 259 16.65 13.18 -7.99
CA PRO A 259 16.83 14.31 -8.88
C PRO A 259 18.26 14.49 -9.41
N TYR A 260 19.17 13.55 -9.13
CA TYR A 260 20.60 13.68 -9.47
C TYR A 260 20.91 13.31 -10.92
N ASP A 261 20.03 12.54 -11.55
CA ASP A 261 20.05 12.32 -12.99
C ASP A 261 18.65 12.42 -13.58
N SER A 262 18.58 12.57 -14.91
CA SER A 262 17.35 12.58 -15.68
C SER A 262 16.58 11.28 -15.48
N TYR A 263 15.25 11.38 -15.45
CA TYR A 263 14.35 10.22 -15.42
C TYR A 263 14.48 9.34 -16.67
N ALA A 264 14.82 9.94 -17.82
CA ALA A 264 14.88 9.28 -19.11
C ALA A 264 15.73 7.99 -19.09
N PRO A 265 15.36 6.95 -19.88
CA PRO A 265 16.15 5.73 -19.99
C PRO A 265 17.59 6.02 -20.43
N ARG A 266 18.56 5.34 -19.80
CA ARG A 266 19.98 5.43 -20.15
C ARG A 266 20.64 4.07 -19.99
N GLU A 267 21.47 3.70 -20.95
CA GLU A 267 22.23 2.43 -20.91
C GLU A 267 23.21 2.36 -19.73
N SER A 268 23.74 3.51 -19.32
CA SER A 268 24.65 3.58 -18.17
C SER A 268 23.93 3.37 -16.84
N ARG A 269 22.60 3.43 -16.78
CA ARG A 269 21.85 3.24 -15.54
C ARG A 269 21.98 1.79 -15.07
N CYS A 270 22.17 1.65 -13.77
CA CYS A 270 22.17 0.35 -13.14
C CYS A 270 20.86 -0.41 -13.37
N LYS A 271 20.98 -1.67 -13.78
CA LYS A 271 19.82 -2.55 -13.87
C LYS A 271 19.27 -2.83 -12.48
N VAL A 272 17.94 -2.94 -12.43
CA VAL A 272 17.19 -3.17 -11.20
C VAL A 272 17.67 -4.46 -10.53
N GLY A 273 18.06 -4.36 -9.26
CA GLY A 273 18.57 -5.47 -8.44
C GLY A 273 20.00 -5.94 -8.76
N GLU A 274 20.64 -5.44 -9.83
CA GLU A 274 21.97 -5.94 -10.24
C GLU A 274 23.14 -5.12 -9.69
N CYS A 275 22.97 -3.80 -9.53
CA CYS A 275 24.04 -2.96 -8.98
C CYS A 275 23.90 -2.79 -7.46
N GLY A 276 24.97 -3.00 -6.71
CA GLY A 276 25.09 -2.72 -5.28
C GLY A 276 26.17 -1.69 -4.94
N VAL A 277 26.65 -1.68 -3.69
CA VAL A 277 27.57 -0.64 -3.19
C VAL A 277 28.91 -0.60 -3.94
N GLY A 278 29.40 -1.74 -4.46
CA GLY A 278 30.69 -1.80 -5.16
C GLY A 278 30.69 -1.26 -6.59
N ASN A 279 29.52 -1.11 -7.21
CA ASN A 279 29.36 -0.63 -8.59
C ASN A 279 28.36 0.53 -8.70
N ARG A 280 28.02 1.16 -7.57
CA ARG A 280 27.19 2.36 -7.49
C ARG A 280 27.95 3.51 -6.87
N THR A 281 27.50 4.72 -7.20
CA THR A 281 27.97 5.95 -6.59
C THR A 281 26.77 6.63 -5.95
N ASN A 282 26.84 6.86 -4.64
CA ASN A 282 25.82 7.65 -3.96
C ASN A 282 25.92 9.09 -4.44
N ALA A 283 24.83 9.64 -4.97
CA ALA A 283 24.71 11.10 -5.04
C ALA A 283 24.18 11.69 -3.74
N PHE A 284 23.51 10.89 -2.91
CA PHE A 284 23.03 11.30 -1.61
C PHE A 284 23.08 10.15 -0.61
N GLU A 285 23.51 10.48 0.61
CA GLU A 285 23.37 9.65 1.80
C GLU A 285 23.11 10.59 3.00
N GLY A 286 21.98 10.42 3.67
CA GLY A 286 21.59 11.33 4.75
C GLY A 286 20.40 10.86 5.57
N THR A 287 20.08 11.64 6.60
CA THR A 287 18.89 11.45 7.42
C THR A 287 17.63 11.88 6.70
N VAL A 288 16.45 11.49 7.20
CA VAL A 288 15.15 11.97 6.71
C VAL A 288 15.08 13.49 6.70
N GLU A 289 15.62 14.15 7.73
CA GLU A 289 15.78 15.61 7.78
C GLU A 289 16.62 16.13 6.61
N LYS A 290 17.81 15.57 6.36
CA LYS A 290 18.63 15.99 5.22
C LYS A 290 17.93 15.72 3.89
N THR A 291 17.19 14.62 3.78
CA THR A 291 16.41 14.30 2.57
C THR A 291 15.34 15.36 2.33
N LEU A 292 14.62 15.79 3.38
CA LEU A 292 13.68 16.91 3.30
C LEU A 292 14.37 18.15 2.74
N TRP A 293 15.46 18.62 3.35
CA TRP A 293 16.09 19.88 2.96
C TRP A 293 16.83 19.84 1.61
N GLU A 294 17.47 18.72 1.26
CA GLU A 294 18.39 18.66 0.13
C GLU A 294 17.85 17.94 -1.11
N VAL A 295 16.86 17.05 -0.96
CA VAL A 295 16.35 16.18 -2.04
C VAL A 295 14.94 16.59 -2.45
N VAL A 296 14.02 16.75 -1.50
CA VAL A 296 12.59 17.01 -1.79
C VAL A 296 12.39 18.25 -2.67
N PRO A 297 13.02 19.42 -2.41
CA PRO A 297 12.94 20.57 -3.31
C PRO A 297 13.49 20.29 -4.71
N LYS A 298 14.58 19.52 -4.84
CA LYS A 298 15.20 19.20 -6.13
C LYS A 298 14.36 18.27 -6.99
N LEU A 299 13.46 17.48 -6.38
CA LEU A 299 12.46 16.69 -7.09
C LEU A 299 11.31 17.55 -7.64
N ASN A 300 11.29 18.86 -7.37
CA ASN A 300 10.14 19.73 -7.60
C ASN A 300 8.87 19.19 -6.93
N ALA A 301 9.04 18.66 -5.71
CA ALA A 301 7.94 18.11 -4.92
C ALA A 301 6.85 19.17 -4.70
N THR A 302 5.60 18.73 -4.78
CA THR A 302 4.44 19.53 -4.35
C THR A 302 3.92 19.04 -2.99
N HIS A 303 4.03 17.73 -2.76
CA HIS A 303 3.60 17.07 -1.54
C HIS A 303 4.67 16.07 -1.10
N ALA A 304 4.91 15.96 0.20
CA ALA A 304 5.76 14.92 0.78
C ALA A 304 5.07 14.27 1.98
N PHE A 305 5.08 12.93 2.03
CA PHE A 305 4.59 12.12 3.14
C PHE A 305 5.79 11.45 3.78
N VAL A 306 6.11 11.82 5.02
CA VAL A 306 7.42 11.55 5.60
C VAL A 306 7.31 10.74 6.88
N SER A 307 8.01 9.62 6.94
CA SER A 307 8.17 8.79 8.13
C SER A 307 9.65 8.55 8.42
N MET A 308 9.99 8.38 9.70
CA MET A 308 11.32 7.90 10.12
C MET A 308 11.51 6.39 9.92
N GLY A 309 10.50 5.70 9.36
CA GLY A 309 10.52 4.27 9.13
C GLY A 309 10.41 3.49 10.43
N TRP A 310 11.34 2.55 10.64
CA TRP A 310 11.40 1.68 11.83
C TRP A 310 11.92 2.36 13.12
N GLU A 311 12.07 3.68 13.12
CA GLU A 311 12.36 4.41 14.36
C GLU A 311 11.13 4.40 15.28
N ASP A 312 11.30 3.88 16.49
CA ASP A 312 10.25 3.79 17.50
C ASP A 312 10.39 4.86 18.59
N ASN A 313 11.53 5.56 18.67
CA ASN A 313 11.78 6.64 19.61
C ASN A 313 10.88 7.86 19.30
N TRP A 314 9.91 8.08 20.19
CA TRP A 314 8.95 9.16 20.08
C TRP A 314 9.58 10.55 20.10
N GLU A 315 10.64 10.76 20.87
CA GLU A 315 11.30 12.07 20.94
C GLU A 315 11.86 12.47 19.56
N LYS A 316 12.48 11.54 18.85
CA LYS A 316 13.01 11.80 17.50
C LYS A 316 11.89 12.07 16.48
N ILE A 317 10.77 11.35 16.57
CA ILE A 317 9.59 11.60 15.73
C ILE A 317 9.02 13.00 16.02
N SER A 318 8.98 13.37 17.30
CA SER A 318 8.55 14.68 17.77
C SER A 318 9.48 15.81 17.30
N ASP A 319 10.79 15.57 17.27
CA ASP A 319 11.77 16.50 16.69
C ASP A 319 11.61 16.65 15.17
N LEU A 320 11.32 15.56 14.46
CA LEU A 320 11.04 15.60 13.03
C LEU A 320 9.81 16.49 12.72
N ALA A 321 8.81 16.53 13.60
CA ALA A 321 7.68 17.46 13.44
C ALA A 321 8.15 18.92 13.41
N CYS A 322 9.13 19.30 14.24
CA CYS A 322 9.69 20.65 14.21
C CYS A 322 10.47 20.92 12.92
N VAL A 323 11.26 19.94 12.45
CA VAL A 323 11.95 20.02 11.15
C VAL A 323 10.95 20.23 10.01
N ILE A 324 9.83 19.50 10.00
CA ILE A 324 8.79 19.61 8.98
C ILE A 324 8.17 21.01 8.99
N ARG A 325 7.83 21.54 10.17
CA ARG A 325 7.29 22.90 10.33
C ARG A 325 8.25 23.94 9.73
N ASP A 326 9.52 23.87 10.11
CA ASP A 326 10.52 24.85 9.67
C ASP A 326 10.81 24.71 8.16
N PHE A 327 10.81 23.48 7.63
CA PHE A 327 10.90 23.21 6.19
C PHE A 327 9.74 23.84 5.42
N GLN A 328 8.49 23.67 5.87
CA GLN A 328 7.33 24.24 5.21
C GLN A 328 7.28 25.77 5.28
N GLN A 329 7.85 26.38 6.32
CA GLN A 329 8.04 27.84 6.37
C GLN A 329 9.02 28.32 5.30
N PHE A 330 10.08 27.57 5.04
CA PHE A 330 11.09 27.91 4.04
C PHE A 330 10.64 27.57 2.61
N TYR A 331 9.91 26.47 2.42
CA TYR A 331 9.36 26.01 1.15
C TYR A 331 7.82 26.00 1.18
N PRO A 332 7.15 27.18 1.18
CA PRO A 332 5.70 27.29 1.39
C PRO A 332 4.84 26.61 0.32
N ASN A 333 5.42 26.33 -0.85
CA ASN A 333 4.75 25.65 -1.95
C ASN A 333 4.80 24.12 -1.86
N ILE A 334 5.54 23.56 -0.89
CA ILE A 334 5.67 22.12 -0.67
C ILE A 334 4.90 21.77 0.61
N ARG A 335 3.81 21.02 0.49
CA ARG A 335 3.06 20.51 1.64
C ARG A 335 3.74 19.25 2.16
N VAL A 336 3.97 19.18 3.47
CA VAL A 336 4.63 18.03 4.08
C VAL A 336 3.75 17.47 5.18
N PHE A 337 3.60 16.16 5.22
CA PHE A 337 2.79 15.45 6.20
C PHE A 337 3.68 14.50 6.98
N LEU A 338 3.62 14.59 8.32
CA LEU A 338 4.23 13.60 9.18
C LEU A 338 3.38 12.32 9.10
N THR A 339 3.97 11.26 8.57
CA THR A 339 3.31 9.96 8.44
C THR A 339 3.54 9.13 9.69
N ILE A 340 2.45 8.79 10.36
CA ILE A 340 2.44 7.87 11.48
C ILE A 340 2.04 6.50 10.96
N ASN A 341 2.92 5.51 11.16
CA ASN A 341 2.63 4.13 10.81
C ASN A 341 2.00 3.39 11.99
N PRO A 342 1.12 2.41 11.73
CA PRO A 342 0.66 1.51 12.79
C PRO A 342 1.83 0.85 13.51
N PRO A 343 1.71 0.64 14.83
CA PRO A 343 2.66 -0.18 15.55
C PRO A 343 2.58 -1.62 15.04
N ILE A 344 3.63 -2.39 15.35
CA ILE A 344 3.55 -3.85 15.27
C ILE A 344 2.40 -4.27 16.19
N ARG A 345 1.48 -5.11 15.70
CA ARG A 345 0.17 -5.34 16.33
C ARG A 345 0.21 -5.83 17.80
N ALA A 346 1.37 -6.26 18.29
CA ALA A 346 1.60 -6.66 19.67
C ALA A 346 1.76 -5.50 20.68
N ASN A 347 1.96 -4.24 20.25
CA ASN A 347 2.20 -3.10 21.15
C ASN A 347 1.26 -1.93 20.81
N LEU A 348 0.09 -1.89 21.44
CA LEU A 348 -0.96 -0.92 21.14
C LEU A 348 -1.09 0.13 22.25
N THR A 349 -0.48 1.29 22.03
CA THR A 349 -1.07 2.65 22.19
C THR A 349 0.03 3.69 22.09
N ARG A 350 -0.13 4.67 21.20
CA ARG A 350 0.63 5.93 21.22
C ARG A 350 -0.37 7.07 21.21
N ASP A 351 -0.10 8.06 22.06
CA ASP A 351 -0.81 9.34 22.03
C ASP A 351 -0.02 10.28 21.12
N PHE A 352 -0.70 10.90 20.15
CA PHE A 352 -0.09 11.80 19.17
C PHE A 352 -0.20 13.27 19.58
N ASP A 353 -0.88 13.58 20.68
CA ASP A 353 -1.10 14.96 21.12
C ASP A 353 0.19 15.65 21.63
N ASP A 354 1.24 14.86 21.91
CA ASP A 354 2.52 15.27 22.51
C ASP A 354 3.62 15.63 21.49
N LEU A 355 3.28 15.98 20.24
CA LEU A 355 4.29 16.49 19.30
C LEU A 355 4.81 17.88 19.74
N LYS A 356 6.13 18.06 19.75
CA LYS A 356 6.84 19.32 20.11
C LYS A 356 6.40 20.48 19.21
N CYS A 357 6.09 20.19 17.94
CA CYS A 357 5.62 21.17 16.98
C CYS A 357 4.34 20.68 16.30
N LYS A 358 3.37 21.58 16.12
CA LYS A 358 2.15 21.29 15.37
C LYS A 358 2.46 21.27 13.87
N VAL A 359 2.13 20.16 13.22
CA VAL A 359 2.28 19.91 11.78
C VAL A 359 1.08 19.14 11.26
N ASP A 360 0.92 19.09 9.94
CA ASP A 360 -0.08 18.25 9.33
C ASP A 360 0.31 16.77 9.48
N ILE A 361 -0.62 15.98 10.00
CA ILE A 361 -0.43 14.54 10.23
C ILE A 361 -1.16 13.73 9.17
N TYR A 362 -0.50 12.69 8.68
CA TYR A 362 -1.09 11.59 7.93
C TYR A 362 -1.08 10.33 8.83
N ASP A 363 -2.20 10.08 9.49
CA ASP A 363 -2.34 9.06 10.53
C ASP A 363 -2.87 7.74 9.94
N ARG A 364 -1.98 6.74 9.84
CA ARG A 364 -2.33 5.38 9.43
C ARG A 364 -2.64 4.45 10.61
N ASP A 365 -2.35 4.87 11.84
CA ASP A 365 -2.55 4.08 13.05
C ASP A 365 -4.03 4.00 13.42
N THR A 366 -4.74 5.13 13.42
CA THR A 366 -6.14 5.15 13.89
C THR A 366 -7.05 4.20 13.10
N MET A 367 -6.92 4.16 11.78
CA MET A 367 -7.75 3.30 10.91
C MET A 367 -7.36 1.82 10.94
N SER A 368 -6.17 1.49 11.43
CA SER A 368 -5.66 0.11 11.49
C SER A 368 -5.85 -0.54 12.86
N LYS A 369 -6.28 0.23 13.86
CA LYS A 369 -6.74 -0.31 15.14
C LYS A 369 -7.91 -1.26 14.94
N ASN A 370 -7.88 -2.40 15.62
CA ASN A 370 -8.96 -3.40 15.66
C ASN A 370 -9.37 -4.03 14.32
N VAL A 371 -8.56 -3.87 13.27
CA VAL A 371 -8.85 -4.50 11.98
C VAL A 371 -8.50 -6.00 11.99
N PRO A 372 -9.14 -6.82 11.13
CA PRO A 372 -8.91 -8.26 11.07
C PRO A 372 -7.45 -8.64 10.87
N THR A 373 -7.03 -9.77 11.44
CA THR A 373 -5.64 -10.23 11.33
C THR A 373 -5.24 -10.60 9.91
N ASN A 374 -6.18 -11.14 9.13
CA ASN A 374 -6.01 -11.53 7.73
C ASN A 374 -5.91 -10.33 6.78
N TRP A 375 -5.97 -9.09 7.27
CA TRP A 375 -5.71 -7.86 6.51
C TRP A 375 -4.24 -7.46 6.49
N TYR A 376 -3.41 -8.29 7.10
CA TYR A 376 -1.97 -8.21 7.02
C TYR A 376 -1.45 -9.56 6.55
N TRP A 377 -0.32 -9.56 5.84
CA TRP A 377 0.37 -10.81 5.52
C TRP A 377 1.40 -11.21 6.59
N ASP A 378 1.84 -10.26 7.41
CA ASP A 378 2.60 -10.50 8.65
C ASP A 378 2.11 -9.57 9.78
N ASP A 379 2.82 -9.47 10.91
CA ASP A 379 2.38 -8.61 12.03
C ASP A 379 2.54 -7.09 11.80
N THR A 380 2.98 -6.67 10.60
CA THR A 380 3.37 -5.28 10.32
C THR A 380 2.84 -4.73 9.00
N HIS A 381 2.80 -5.55 7.95
CA HIS A 381 2.56 -5.12 6.58
C HIS A 381 1.12 -5.38 6.17
N ALA A 382 0.41 -4.26 5.99
CA ALA A 382 -0.96 -4.24 5.52
C ALA A 382 -1.08 -4.82 4.09
N LEU A 383 -2.18 -5.53 3.86
CA LEU A 383 -2.62 -6.02 2.55
C LEU A 383 -3.47 -4.97 1.82
N SER A 384 -4.25 -5.42 0.84
CA SER A 384 -4.85 -4.57 -0.17
C SER A 384 -5.90 -3.60 0.36
N ILE A 385 -6.80 -4.05 1.24
CA ILE A 385 -7.90 -3.23 1.76
C ILE A 385 -7.35 -2.04 2.55
N LEU A 386 -6.44 -2.28 3.49
CA LEU A 386 -5.84 -1.21 4.27
C LEU A 386 -5.02 -0.25 3.42
N ASN A 387 -4.28 -0.75 2.41
CA ASN A 387 -3.53 0.12 1.52
C ASN A 387 -4.43 0.98 0.62
N GLU A 388 -5.57 0.47 0.16
CA GLU A 388 -6.60 1.26 -0.53
C GLU A 388 -7.08 2.42 0.36
N GLU A 389 -7.36 2.11 1.63
CA GLU A 389 -7.85 3.10 2.59
C GLU A 389 -6.80 4.18 2.90
N TYR A 390 -5.56 3.78 3.13
CA TYR A 390 -4.40 4.68 3.25
C TYR A 390 -4.28 5.60 2.04
N ASN A 391 -4.48 5.07 0.83
CA ASN A 391 -4.38 5.84 -0.40
C ASN A 391 -5.52 6.85 -0.55
N HIS A 392 -6.73 6.52 -0.13
CA HIS A 392 -7.83 7.50 -0.08
C HIS A 392 -7.56 8.64 0.91
N GLN A 393 -7.06 8.35 2.11
CA GLN A 393 -6.70 9.40 3.06
C GLN A 393 -5.53 10.27 2.56
N MET A 394 -4.55 9.67 1.90
CA MET A 394 -3.48 10.41 1.22
C MET A 394 -4.07 11.39 0.19
N MET A 395 -5.08 10.97 -0.58
CA MET A 395 -5.77 11.85 -1.54
C MET A 395 -6.46 13.03 -0.87
N GLU A 396 -7.12 12.83 0.26
CA GLU A 396 -7.77 13.90 1.01
C GLU A 396 -6.76 14.97 1.44
N LYS A 397 -5.52 14.58 1.72
CA LYS A 397 -4.42 15.52 2.03
C LYS A 397 -3.90 16.26 0.79
N VAL A 398 -3.86 15.61 -0.37
CA VAL A 398 -3.34 16.21 -1.62
C VAL A 398 -4.37 17.07 -2.36
N CYS A 399 -5.66 16.75 -2.19
CA CYS A 399 -6.74 17.30 -3.01
C CYS A 399 -8.08 17.22 -2.24
N PRO A 400 -8.21 17.91 -1.10
CA PRO A 400 -9.38 17.77 -0.22
C PRO A 400 -10.68 18.03 -0.99
N ILE A 401 -11.70 17.22 -0.69
CA ILE A 401 -13.06 17.41 -1.21
C ILE A 401 -13.63 18.63 -0.49
N VAL A 402 -13.92 19.70 -1.24
CA VAL A 402 -14.55 20.94 -0.75
C VAL A 402 -16.05 20.87 -0.90
#